data_AF-A0A2M7WNC1-F1
#
_entry.id   AF-A0A2M7WNC1-F1
#
_cell.length_a   1.000
_cell.length_b   1.000
_cell.length_c   1.000
_cell.angle_alpha   90.00
_cell.angle_beta   90.00
_cell.angle_gamma   90.00
#
_symmetry.space_group_name_H-M   'P 1'
#
loop_
_entity.id
_entity.type
_entity.pdbx_description
1 polymer ?
#
loop_
_entity_poly.entity_id
_entity_poly.type
_entity_poly.pdbx_seq_one_letter_code
_entity_poly.pdbx_strand_id
1 'polypeptide(L)'
;MNRIGISVKPNDARACSLLCELHRWLNEKGCHVYVDHGLDSCVGCSAGCTRMPVSQMPTVVELMVVLGGDGTLLHAARDFIGSDIPILGINLGRLGFLTDTPVGSMFEVVEEVLAGNLKTIRHFSLGAEVWRGETMLASGKAMNDVVIERSVHPR
;
A
#
# COMPACT_ATOMS: atom_id res chain seq x y z
N MET A 1 -17.95 -0.73 0.11
CA MET A 1 -16.77 -0.57 0.99
C MET A 1 -16.76 0.86 1.50
N ASN A 2 -16.42 1.12 2.77
CA ASN A 2 -16.43 2.47 3.34
C ASN A 2 -15.20 2.81 4.20
N ARG A 3 -14.31 1.86 4.51
CA ARG A 3 -13.06 2.12 5.24
C ARG A 3 -11.88 1.93 4.30
N ILE A 4 -11.23 3.02 3.91
CA ILE A 4 -10.22 3.02 2.84
C ILE A 4 -8.87 3.43 3.41
N GLY A 5 -7.86 2.59 3.26
CA GLY A 5 -6.46 2.91 3.56
C GLY A 5 -5.80 3.59 2.37
N ILE A 6 -4.93 4.57 2.62
CA ILE A 6 -4.13 5.23 1.60
C ILE A 6 -2.67 5.26 2.06
N SER A 7 -1.76 4.75 1.22
CA SER A 7 -0.32 4.97 1.33
C SER A 7 0.20 5.62 0.06
N VAL A 8 1.25 6.43 0.18
CA VAL A 8 1.84 7.12 -0.97
C VAL A 8 3.35 6.96 -0.98
N LYS A 9 3.93 7.17 -2.15
CA LYS A 9 5.38 7.26 -2.28
C LYS A 9 5.93 8.41 -1.40
N PRO A 10 6.83 8.14 -0.44
CA PRO A 10 7.41 9.17 0.42
C PRO A 10 8.14 10.24 -0.40
N ASN A 11 8.11 11.49 0.08
CA ASN A 11 8.77 12.64 -0.53
C ASN A 11 8.37 12.94 -2.00
N ASP A 12 7.22 12.45 -2.46
CA ASP A 12 6.66 12.81 -3.78
C ASP A 12 5.53 13.83 -3.61
N ALA A 13 5.81 15.09 -3.92
CA ALA A 13 4.85 16.19 -3.78
C ALA A 13 3.57 15.97 -4.62
N ARG A 14 3.68 15.32 -5.78
CA ARG A 14 2.53 15.01 -6.63
C ARG A 14 1.65 13.95 -5.95
N ALA A 15 2.27 12.94 -5.34
CA ALA A 15 1.55 11.90 -4.60
C ALA A 15 0.81 12.49 -3.38
N CYS A 16 1.43 13.42 -2.65
CA CYS A 16 0.75 14.12 -1.56
C CYS A 16 -0.46 14.95 -2.04
N SER A 17 -0.33 15.65 -3.18
CA SER A 17 -1.45 16.42 -3.75
C SER A 17 -2.62 15.51 -4.13
N LEU A 18 -2.33 14.38 -4.78
CA LEU A 18 -3.34 13.39 -5.19
C LEU A 18 -3.98 12.70 -3.99
N LEU A 19 -3.23 12.42 -2.93
CA LEU A 19 -3.80 11.92 -1.68
C LEU A 19 -4.86 12.88 -1.16
N CYS A 20 -4.61 14.19 -1.20
CA CYS A 20 -5.59 15.16 -0.72
C CYS A 20 -6.81 15.32 -1.64
N GLU A 21 -6.62 15.16 -2.94
CA GLU A 21 -7.73 15.10 -3.88
C GLU A 21 -8.60 13.85 -3.65
N LEU A 22 -7.96 12.67 -3.55
CA LEU A 22 -8.63 11.40 -3.31
C LEU A 22 -9.33 11.37 -1.94
N HIS A 23 -8.67 11.88 -0.90
CA HIS A 23 -9.24 11.98 0.44
C HIS A 23 -10.53 12.81 0.45
N ARG A 24 -10.51 14.00 -0.18
CA ARG A 24 -11.69 14.87 -0.27
C ARG A 24 -12.82 14.15 -0.99
N TRP A 25 -12.54 13.56 -2.14
CA TRP A 25 -13.53 12.85 -2.96
C TRP A 25 -14.12 11.63 -2.23
N LEU A 26 -13.30 10.87 -1.50
CA LEU A 26 -13.77 9.74 -0.68
C LEU A 26 -14.66 10.20 0.49
N ASN A 27 -14.29 11.31 1.14
CA ASN A 27 -15.11 11.89 2.21
C ASN A 27 -16.46 12.38 1.71
N GLU A 28 -16.52 13.02 0.54
CA GLU A 28 -17.79 13.44 -0.08
C GLU A 28 -18.71 12.24 -0.37
N LYS A 29 -18.14 11.06 -0.60
CA LYS A 29 -18.87 9.78 -0.74
C LYS A 29 -19.15 9.09 0.60
N GLY A 30 -18.81 9.69 1.74
CA GLY A 30 -19.04 9.15 3.08
C GLY A 30 -18.10 8.02 3.48
N CYS A 31 -16.96 7.87 2.81
CA CYS A 31 -15.92 6.91 3.21
C CYS A 31 -15.08 7.47 4.36
N HIS A 32 -14.65 6.60 5.27
CA HIS A 32 -13.67 6.91 6.30
C HIS A 32 -12.27 6.54 5.80
N VAL A 33 -11.36 7.52 5.80
CA VAL A 33 -10.03 7.37 5.20
C VAL A 33 -8.95 7.26 6.27
N TYR A 34 -8.15 6.20 6.15
CA TYR A 34 -6.94 5.97 6.94
C TYR A 34 -5.72 6.31 6.10
N VAL A 35 -4.81 7.12 6.64
CA VAL A 35 -3.59 7.54 5.94
C VAL A 35 -2.38 6.99 6.67
N ASP A 36 -1.41 6.47 5.91
CA ASP A 36 -0.15 6.03 6.48
C ASP A 36 0.52 7.16 7.29
N HIS A 37 0.74 6.91 8.58
CA HIS A 37 1.39 7.85 9.48
C HIS A 37 2.83 8.22 9.10
N GLY A 38 3.52 7.41 8.27
CA GLY A 38 4.87 7.70 7.78
C GLY A 38 4.96 8.89 6.81
N LEU A 39 3.82 9.53 6.52
CA LEU A 39 3.65 10.60 5.55
C LEU A 39 3.64 11.99 6.20
N ASP A 40 4.50 12.24 7.19
CA ASP A 40 4.60 13.56 7.86
C ASP A 40 4.86 14.71 6.88
N SER A 41 5.46 14.43 5.72
CA SER A 41 5.68 15.38 4.63
C SER A 41 4.41 15.84 3.90
N CYS A 42 3.30 15.09 3.99
CA CYS A 42 2.03 15.46 3.36
C CYS A 42 1.19 16.32 4.33
N VAL A 43 1.59 17.58 4.49
CA VAL A 43 1.06 18.53 5.50
C VAL A 43 -0.38 19.01 5.21
N GLY A 44 -0.90 18.80 4.00
CA GLY A 44 -2.17 19.38 3.54
C GLY A 44 -3.47 18.66 3.93
N CYS A 45 -3.38 17.45 4.49
CA CYS A 45 -4.54 16.57 4.72
C CYS A 45 -4.89 16.39 6.20
N SER A 46 -4.99 17.50 6.94
CA SER A 46 -5.19 17.49 8.40
C SER A 46 -6.65 17.35 8.84
N ALA A 47 -7.63 17.69 8.01
CA ALA A 47 -9.05 17.62 8.39
C ALA A 47 -9.67 16.28 7.99
N GLY A 48 -9.97 15.40 8.95
CA GLY A 48 -10.77 14.18 8.72
C GLY A 48 -10.00 12.95 8.21
N CYS A 49 -8.67 12.92 8.29
CA CYS A 49 -7.89 11.70 8.10
C CYS A 49 -7.60 11.03 9.45
N THR A 50 -7.79 9.70 9.53
CA THR A 50 -7.22 8.93 10.64
C THR A 50 -5.83 8.47 10.26
N ARG A 51 -4.80 8.93 10.98
CA ARG A 51 -3.42 8.46 10.74
C ARG A 51 -3.18 7.12 11.42
N MET A 52 -2.62 6.17 10.70
CA MET A 52 -2.36 4.82 11.20
C MET A 52 -1.15 4.19 10.49
N PRO A 53 -0.33 3.37 11.17
CA PRO A 53 0.65 2.54 10.50
C PRO A 53 0.01 1.57 9.51
N VAL A 54 0.63 1.40 8.34
CA VAL A 54 0.19 0.43 7.33
C VAL A 54 0.06 -0.96 7.92
N SER A 55 0.96 -1.34 8.84
CA SER A 55 0.93 -2.62 9.57
C SER A 55 -0.33 -2.88 10.40
N GLN A 56 -1.10 -1.85 10.75
CA GLN A 56 -2.36 -1.99 11.51
C GLN A 56 -3.60 -1.95 10.60
N MET A 57 -3.48 -1.39 9.39
CA MET A 57 -4.58 -1.23 8.45
C MET A 57 -5.28 -2.53 8.01
N PRO A 58 -4.60 -3.69 7.84
CA PRO A 58 -5.26 -4.93 7.39
C PRO A 58 -6.44 -5.39 8.25
N THR A 59 -6.50 -4.96 9.51
CA THR A 59 -7.57 -5.31 10.45
C THR A 59 -8.72 -4.30 10.48
N VAL A 60 -8.56 -3.16 9.80
CA VAL A 60 -9.46 -1.99 9.92
C VAL A 60 -10.05 -1.61 8.57
N VAL A 61 -9.26 -1.63 7.50
CA VAL A 61 -9.67 -1.15 6.17
C VAL A 61 -10.27 -2.27 5.33
N GLU A 62 -11.06 -1.89 4.33
CA GLU A 62 -11.72 -2.79 3.37
C GLU A 62 -11.08 -2.70 1.97
N LEU A 63 -10.28 -1.66 1.74
CA LEU A 63 -9.50 -1.43 0.53
C LEU A 63 -8.24 -0.67 0.91
N MET A 64 -7.11 -1.04 0.34
CA MET A 64 -5.87 -0.27 0.42
C MET A 64 -5.58 0.36 -0.94
N VAL A 65 -5.46 1.69 -1.01
CA VAL A 65 -5.06 2.42 -2.22
C VAL A 65 -3.62 2.87 -2.06
N VAL A 66 -2.78 2.54 -3.04
CA VAL A 66 -1.36 2.91 -3.03
C VAL A 66 -1.07 3.87 -4.18
N LEU A 67 -0.69 5.11 -3.87
CA LEU A 67 -0.31 6.13 -4.85
C LEU A 67 1.21 6.12 -5.06
N GLY A 68 1.68 5.44 -6.10
CA GLY A 68 3.12 5.28 -6.32
C GLY A 68 3.46 4.30 -7.44
N GLY A 69 4.64 3.69 -7.34
CA GLY A 69 5.06 2.61 -8.26
C GLY A 69 5.09 1.25 -7.56
N ASP A 70 5.61 0.25 -8.25
CA ASP A 70 5.71 -1.14 -7.74
C ASP A 70 6.41 -1.21 -6.38
N GLY A 71 7.49 -0.45 -6.16
CA GLY A 71 8.19 -0.43 -4.87
C GLY A 71 7.32 0.09 -3.71
N THR A 72 6.45 1.06 -3.97
CA THR A 72 5.50 1.57 -2.97
C THR A 72 4.40 0.54 -2.70
N LEU A 73 3.89 -0.10 -3.75
CA LEU A 73 2.88 -1.16 -3.62
C LEU A 73 3.44 -2.35 -2.84
N LEU A 74 4.64 -2.82 -3.16
CA LEU A 74 5.30 -3.93 -2.47
C LEU A 74 5.58 -3.61 -1.00
N HIS A 75 5.93 -2.37 -0.69
CA HIS A 75 6.13 -1.92 0.68
C HIS A 75 4.84 -2.03 1.49
N ALA A 76 3.73 -1.50 0.96
CA ALA A 76 2.44 -1.58 1.62
C ALA A 76 1.92 -3.02 1.69
N ALA A 77 2.02 -3.76 0.59
CA ALA A 77 1.48 -5.11 0.48
C ALA A 77 2.13 -6.12 1.40
N ARG A 78 3.38 -5.89 1.84
CA ARG A 78 4.06 -6.73 2.84
C ARG A 78 3.24 -6.89 4.12
N ASP A 79 2.65 -5.81 4.60
CA ASP A 79 1.85 -5.79 5.83
C ASP A 79 0.48 -6.44 5.65
N PHE A 80 0.01 -6.53 4.41
CA PHE A 80 -1.27 -7.13 4.04
C PHE A 80 -1.16 -8.63 3.73
N ILE A 81 0.05 -9.23 3.80
CA ILE A 81 0.24 -10.67 3.52
C ILE A 81 -0.54 -11.52 4.52
N GLY A 82 -1.53 -12.26 4.01
CA GLY A 82 -2.43 -13.11 4.79
C GLY A 82 -3.78 -12.46 5.09
N SER A 83 -4.00 -11.21 4.67
CA SER A 83 -5.32 -10.58 4.65
C SER A 83 -6.03 -10.80 3.31
N ASP A 84 -7.36 -10.73 3.30
CA ASP A 84 -8.17 -10.73 2.08
C ASP A 84 -8.48 -9.30 1.58
N ILE A 85 -7.82 -8.29 2.14
CA ILE A 85 -8.07 -6.89 1.78
C ILE A 85 -7.40 -6.59 0.43
N PRO A 86 -8.16 -6.13 -0.58
CA PRO A 86 -7.61 -5.79 -1.87
C PRO A 86 -6.70 -4.56 -1.79
N ILE A 87 -5.67 -4.56 -2.63
CA ILE A 87 -4.73 -3.44 -2.79
C ILE A 87 -4.85 -2.93 -4.22
N LEU A 88 -5.22 -1.66 -4.37
CA LEU A 88 -5.31 -0.95 -5.64
C LEU A 88 -4.08 -0.05 -5.81
N GLY A 89 -3.26 -0.35 -6.81
CA GLY A 89 -2.08 0.42 -7.15
C GLY A 89 -2.34 1.49 -8.20
N ILE A 90 -2.24 2.76 -7.82
CA ILE A 90 -2.35 3.90 -8.74
C ILE A 90 -0.96 4.36 -9.16
N ASN A 91 -0.70 4.31 -10.45
CA ASN A 91 0.56 4.68 -11.04
C ASN A 91 0.66 6.18 -11.33
N LEU A 92 1.66 6.85 -10.73
CA LEU A 92 1.93 8.28 -10.87
C LEU A 92 2.94 8.64 -11.97
N GLY A 93 3.33 7.66 -12.79
CA GLY A 93 4.38 7.82 -13.80
C GLY A 93 4.33 6.74 -14.88
N ARG A 94 5.46 6.04 -15.09
CA ARG A 94 5.56 4.98 -16.12
C ARG A 94 4.84 3.72 -15.64
N LEU A 95 4.15 3.01 -16.55
CA LEU A 95 3.52 1.72 -16.27
C LEU A 95 4.48 0.79 -15.51
N GLY A 96 4.01 0.24 -14.39
CA GLY A 96 4.68 -0.77 -13.59
C GLY A 96 4.11 -2.15 -13.88
N PHE A 97 4.67 -3.18 -13.25
CA PHE A 97 4.14 -4.54 -13.35
C PHE A 97 2.95 -4.78 -12.42
N LEU A 98 2.90 -4.08 -11.29
CA LEU A 98 1.89 -4.27 -10.23
C LEU A 98 0.92 -3.09 -10.14
N THR A 99 1.34 -1.88 -10.51
CA THR A 99 0.47 -0.70 -10.58
C THR A 99 -0.07 -0.50 -12.00
N ASP A 100 -1.26 -1.05 -12.25
CA ASP A 100 -1.91 -1.07 -13.57
C ASP A 100 -2.84 0.11 -13.83
N THR A 101 -3.25 0.85 -12.79
CA THR A 101 -4.22 1.94 -12.91
C THR A 101 -3.51 3.28 -13.11
N PRO A 102 -3.67 3.96 -14.26
CA PRO A 102 -3.12 5.29 -14.48
C PRO A 102 -3.81 6.32 -13.59
N VAL A 103 -3.07 7.34 -13.12
CA VAL A 103 -3.63 8.43 -12.32
C VAL A 103 -4.86 9.10 -12.95
N GLY A 104 -4.91 9.23 -14.28
CA GLY A 104 -6.02 9.85 -14.99
C GLY A 104 -7.35 9.09 -14.89
N SER A 105 -7.30 7.79 -14.60
CA SER A 105 -8.49 6.93 -14.41
C SER A 105 -8.71 6.57 -12.94
N MET A 106 -7.95 7.16 -12.00
CA MET A 106 -7.98 6.81 -10.58
C MET A 106 -9.39 6.88 -9.99
N PHE A 107 -10.11 8.00 -10.20
CA PHE A 107 -11.43 8.20 -9.60
C PHE A 107 -12.48 7.24 -10.16
N GLU A 108 -12.44 6.98 -11.47
CA GLU A 108 -13.32 6.02 -12.14
C GLU A 108 -13.11 4.61 -11.59
N VAL A 109 -11.87 4.15 -11.52
CA VAL A 109 -11.54 2.81 -11.01
C VAL A 109 -11.89 2.68 -9.52
N VAL A 110 -11.57 3.69 -8.71
CA VAL A 110 -11.97 3.68 -7.28
C VAL A 110 -13.49 3.65 -7.15
N GLU A 111 -14.24 4.38 -8.00
CA GLU A 111 -15.70 4.35 -7.99
C GLU A 111 -16.26 2.95 -8.33
N GLU A 112 -15.72 2.28 -9.35
CA GLU A 112 -16.09 0.90 -9.68
C GLU A 112 -15.82 -0.07 -8.52
N VAL A 113 -14.66 0.07 -7.86
CA VAL A 113 -14.32 -0.74 -6.69
C VAL A 113 -15.28 -0.49 -5.53
N LEU A 114 -15.60 0.77 -5.23
CA LEU A 114 -16.55 1.12 -4.18
C LEU A 114 -17.96 0.58 -4.46
N ALA A 115 -18.35 0.52 -5.74
CA ALA A 115 -19.59 -0.10 -6.22
C ALA A 115 -19.58 -1.64 -6.15
N GLY A 116 -18.45 -2.26 -5.79
CA GLY A 116 -18.30 -3.71 -5.67
C GLY A 116 -17.86 -4.41 -6.96
N ASN A 117 -17.59 -3.66 -8.03
CA ASN A 117 -17.14 -4.20 -9.32
C ASN A 117 -15.62 -4.45 -9.32
N LEU A 118 -15.14 -5.18 -8.32
CA LEU A 118 -13.72 -5.46 -8.14
C LEU A 118 -13.32 -6.75 -8.86
N LYS A 119 -12.28 -6.68 -9.69
CA LYS A 119 -11.56 -7.86 -10.18
C LYS A 119 -10.22 -7.94 -9.46
N THR A 120 -10.02 -8.99 -8.67
CA THR A 120 -8.78 -9.20 -7.91
C THR A 120 -7.92 -10.30 -8.51
N ILE A 121 -6.61 -10.11 -8.46
CA ILE A 121 -5.62 -11.17 -8.69
C ILE A 121 -4.97 -11.49 -7.35
N ARG A 122 -4.88 -12.78 -7.01
CA ARG A 122 -4.16 -13.24 -5.82
C ARG A 122 -2.71 -13.56 -6.19
N HIS A 123 -1.77 -12.92 -5.52
CA HIS A 123 -0.35 -13.24 -5.61
C HIS A 123 0.04 -14.16 -4.46
N PHE A 124 0.92 -15.13 -4.72
CA PHE A 124 1.54 -15.89 -3.64
C PHE A 124 2.59 -15.01 -2.93
N SER A 125 2.91 -15.37 -1.69
CA SER A 125 4.03 -14.79 -0.94
C SER A 125 4.97 -15.90 -0.50
N LEU A 126 6.24 -15.56 -0.35
CA LEU A 126 7.27 -16.42 0.22
C LEU A 126 7.33 -16.21 1.74
N GLY A 127 7.49 -17.31 2.47
CA GLY A 127 7.92 -17.30 3.88
C GLY A 127 9.38 -17.74 3.95
N ALA A 128 10.16 -17.08 4.80
CA ALA A 128 11.57 -17.41 5.02
C ALA A 128 11.87 -17.49 6.51
N GLU A 129 12.70 -18.46 6.88
CA GLU A 129 13.17 -18.65 8.25
C GLU A 129 14.68 -18.92 8.22
N VAL A 130 15.40 -18.37 9.19
CA VAL A 130 16.84 -18.53 9.35
C VAL A 130 17.08 -19.31 10.63
N TRP A 131 17.76 -20.46 10.51
CA TRP A 131 18.00 -21.38 11.62
C TRP A 131 19.50 -21.56 11.88
N ARG A 132 19.88 -21.71 13.15
CA ARG A 132 21.21 -22.15 13.60
C ARG A 132 21.04 -23.31 14.57
N GLY A 133 21.31 -24.53 14.08
CA GLY A 133 20.94 -25.74 14.80
C GLY A 133 19.42 -25.78 15.00
N GLU A 134 18.97 -25.94 16.23
CA GLU A 134 17.54 -25.95 16.60
C GLU A 134 16.99 -24.55 16.94
N THR A 135 17.82 -23.49 16.87
CA THR A 135 17.39 -22.13 17.20
C THR A 135 17.01 -21.35 15.93
N MET A 136 15.75 -20.90 15.85
CA MET A 136 15.32 -19.95 14.82
C MET A 136 15.83 -18.54 15.17
N LEU A 137 16.66 -17.98 14.29
CA LEU A 137 17.29 -16.66 14.44
C LEU A 137 16.43 -15.53 13.89
N ALA A 138 15.71 -15.78 12.80
CA ALA A 138 14.85 -14.79 12.15
C ALA A 138 13.79 -15.47 11.30
N SER A 139 12.69 -14.77 11.05
CA SER A 139 11.67 -15.17 10.08
C SER A 139 11.09 -13.93 9.40
N GLY A 140 10.51 -14.12 8.23
CA GLY A 140 9.93 -13.02 7.47
C GLY A 140 9.10 -13.50 6.29
N LYS A 141 8.42 -12.56 5.65
CA LYS A 141 7.62 -12.78 4.44
C LYS A 141 8.10 -11.84 3.33
N ALA A 142 8.00 -12.30 2.08
CA ALA A 142 8.33 -11.52 0.90
C ALA A 142 7.32 -11.76 -0.22
N MET A 143 7.02 -10.74 -1.02
CA MET A 143 6.19 -10.91 -2.22
C MET A 143 7.01 -11.33 -3.44
N ASN A 144 8.22 -10.77 -3.60
CA ASN A 144 9.06 -11.05 -4.76
C ASN A 144 10.08 -12.13 -4.43
N ASP A 145 11.14 -11.77 -3.70
CA ASP A 145 12.32 -12.61 -3.54
C ASP A 145 12.84 -12.61 -2.11
N VAL A 146 13.57 -13.67 -1.76
CA VAL A 146 14.38 -13.80 -0.53
C VAL A 146 15.84 -13.92 -0.97
N VAL A 147 16.67 -12.95 -0.59
CA VAL A 147 18.07 -12.86 -1.07
C VAL A 147 19.04 -13.26 0.04
N ILE A 148 19.94 -14.18 -0.28
CA ILE A 148 21.08 -14.55 0.58
C ILE A 148 22.34 -13.97 -0.05
N GLU A 149 22.99 -13.04 0.65
CA GLU A 149 24.23 -12.42 0.19
C GLU A 149 25.38 -12.67 1.18
N ARG A 150 26.60 -12.70 0.65
CA ARG A 150 27.81 -12.67 1.48
C ARG A 150 28.01 -11.23 1.94
N SER A 151 27.91 -10.97 3.24
CA SER A 151 28.13 -9.64 3.84
C SER A 151 29.36 -8.94 3.24
N VAL A 152 29.27 -7.62 3.11
CA VAL A 152 30.38 -6.75 2.66
C VAL A 152 31.61 -7.10 3.51
N HIS A 153 32.70 -7.54 2.86
CA HIS A 153 33.98 -7.63 3.55
C HIS A 153 34.33 -6.21 4.05
N PRO A 154 34.66 -6.02 5.33
CA PRO A 154 35.36 -4.80 5.71
C PRO A 154 36.66 -4.79 4.92
N ARG A 155 36.82 -3.82 4.01
CA ARG A 155 38.11 -3.51 3.42
C ARG A 155 38.95 -2.76 4.44
#